data_AF-A0A2P6QG89-F1
#
_entry.id   AF-A0A2P6QG89-F1
#
_cell.length_a   1.000
_cell.length_b   1.000
_cell.length_c   1.000
_cell.angle_alpha   90.00
_cell.angle_beta   90.00
_cell.angle_gamma   90.00
#
_symmetry.space_group_name_H-M   'P 1'
#
loop_
_entity.id
_entity.type
_entity.pdbx_description
1 polymer ?
#
loop_
_entity_poly.entity_id
_entity_poly.type
_entity_poly.pdbx_seq_one_letter_code
_entity_poly.pdbx_strand_id
1 'polypeptide(L)'
;MWQTRGAWGRIDRDDAVDAWGGWSLFQTLLQTLKRIASKHGVTIPNLAVKYILDQRGVAGSMIGVRLGLSEHIQDSNAVFSLALDEDDISSIEEVTKKGKNLLQVIGDCGDEYRR
;
A
#
# COMPACT_ATOMS: atom_id res chain seq x y z
N MET A 1 2.88 -10.72 -7.66
CA MET A 1 3.78 -11.15 -8.75
C MET A 1 3.85 -9.95 -9.67
N TRP A 2 5.01 -9.32 -9.74
CA TRP A 2 5.25 -8.12 -10.54
C TRP A 2 6.63 -8.32 -11.19
N GLN A 3 6.81 -7.86 -12.43
CA GLN A 3 7.97 -8.10 -13.27
C GLN A 3 8.57 -6.77 -13.72
N THR A 4 9.87 -6.55 -13.56
CA THR A 4 10.59 -5.42 -14.17
C THR A 4 11.63 -5.91 -15.18
N ARG A 5 11.89 -5.05 -16.18
CA ARG A 5 12.73 -5.20 -17.38
C ARG A 5 13.57 -6.50 -17.48
N GLY A 6 13.03 -7.50 -18.20
CA GLY A 6 13.84 -8.41 -19.02
C GLY A 6 13.83 -9.90 -18.71
N ALA A 7 13.22 -10.36 -17.61
CA ALA A 7 13.06 -11.80 -17.33
C ALA A 7 11.91 -12.06 -16.36
N TRP A 8 11.40 -13.31 -16.31
CA TRP A 8 10.47 -13.77 -15.26
C TRP A 8 11.19 -13.72 -13.91
N GLY A 9 11.04 -12.63 -13.17
CA GLY A 9 11.65 -12.42 -11.86
C GLY A 9 10.64 -11.88 -10.86
N ARG A 10 10.76 -12.28 -9.59
CA ARG A 10 10.13 -11.55 -8.48
C ARG A 10 10.60 -10.10 -8.58
N ILE A 11 9.70 -9.12 -8.50
CA ILE A 11 10.04 -7.90 -7.77
C ILE A 11 10.49 -8.39 -6.40
N ASP A 12 11.79 -8.33 -6.13
CA ASP A 12 12.21 -8.43 -4.74
C ASP A 12 11.55 -7.26 -4.03
N ARG A 13 10.90 -7.49 -2.88
CA ARG A 13 10.14 -6.43 -2.19
C ARG A 13 10.97 -5.17 -1.97
N ASP A 14 12.27 -5.39 -1.86
CA ASP A 14 13.30 -4.38 -1.67
C ASP A 14 13.36 -3.43 -2.89
N ASP A 15 13.19 -3.91 -4.12
CA ASP A 15 13.23 -3.09 -5.35
C ASP A 15 12.11 -2.04 -5.41
N ALA A 16 10.90 -2.38 -4.97
CA ALA A 16 9.77 -1.45 -5.01
C ALA A 16 9.90 -0.36 -3.92
N VAL A 17 10.36 -0.75 -2.73
CA VAL A 17 10.60 0.19 -1.62
C VAL A 17 11.76 1.12 -1.98
N ASP A 18 12.84 0.58 -2.55
CA ASP A 18 14.00 1.35 -3.01
C ASP A 18 13.65 2.28 -4.18
N ALA A 19 12.87 1.79 -5.15
CA ALA A 19 12.37 2.62 -6.26
C ALA A 19 11.51 3.79 -5.78
N TRP A 20 10.68 3.57 -4.75
CA TRP A 20 9.81 4.62 -4.21
C TRP A 20 10.58 5.67 -3.40
N GLY A 21 11.48 5.27 -2.50
CA GLY A 21 12.19 6.24 -1.65
C GLY A 21 13.13 5.64 -0.61
N GLY A 22 13.38 4.33 -0.69
CA GLY A 22 14.26 3.61 0.21
C GLY A 22 13.61 3.21 1.53
N TRP A 23 14.30 2.33 2.23
CA TRP A 23 13.85 1.74 3.49
C TRP A 23 13.54 2.77 4.58
N SER A 24 14.36 3.81 4.73
CA SER A 24 14.18 4.83 5.77
C SER A 24 12.86 5.59 5.61
N LEU A 25 12.51 6.01 4.40
CA LEU A 25 11.24 6.69 4.14
C LEU A 25 10.05 5.74 4.36
N PHE A 26 10.21 4.47 3.98
CA PHE A 26 9.19 3.45 4.21
C PHE A 26 8.94 3.20 5.71
N GLN A 27 9.99 3.20 6.53
CA GLN A 27 9.83 3.13 7.99
C GLN A 27 9.11 4.34 8.55
N THR A 28 9.39 5.56 8.06
CA THR A 28 8.63 6.77 8.44
C THR A 28 7.15 6.64 8.09
N LEU A 29 6.83 6.09 6.91
CA LEU A 29 5.45 5.81 6.53
C LEU A 29 4.82 4.80 7.49
N LEU A 30 5.47 3.66 7.75
CA LEU A 30 4.94 2.63 8.65
C LEU A 30 4.69 3.14 10.07
N GLN A 31 5.58 3.99 10.60
CA GLN A 31 5.38 4.62 11.92
C GLN A 31 4.16 5.56 11.91
N THR A 32 3.99 6.32 10.82
CA THR A 32 2.83 7.20 10.65
C THR A 32 1.53 6.39 10.59
N LEU A 33 1.50 5.34 9.75
CA LEU A 33 0.36 4.45 9.64
C LEU A 33 0.10 3.72 10.96
N LYS A 34 1.13 3.33 11.71
CA LYS A 34 0.99 2.68 13.02
C LYS A 34 0.29 3.59 14.01
N ARG A 35 0.67 4.88 14.09
CA ARG A 35 0.03 5.86 14.96
C ARG A 35 -1.46 6.00 14.64
N ILE A 36 -1.81 6.14 13.36
CA ILE A 36 -3.20 6.30 12.93
C ILE A 36 -3.99 4.99 13.14
N ALA A 37 -3.41 3.84 12.80
CA ALA A 37 -4.02 2.54 13.03
C ALA A 37 -4.32 2.32 14.52
N SER A 38 -3.41 2.73 15.40
CA SER A 38 -3.63 2.72 16.86
C SER A 38 -4.72 3.68 17.31
N LYS A 39 -4.84 4.88 16.73
CA LYS A 39 -5.94 5.84 17.00
C LYS A 39 -7.31 5.23 16.69
N HIS A 40 -7.42 4.47 15.60
CA HIS A 40 -8.68 3.86 15.14
C HIS A 40 -8.91 2.42 15.61
N GLY A 41 -7.94 1.82 16.33
CA GLY A 41 -8.05 0.43 16.79
C GLY A 41 -8.01 -0.61 15.67
N VAL A 42 -7.39 -0.29 14.53
CA VAL A 42 -7.29 -1.18 13.35
C VAL A 42 -5.84 -1.59 13.08
N THR A 43 -5.64 -2.48 12.12
CA THR A 43 -4.30 -2.87 11.65
C THR A 43 -3.82 -1.95 10.51
N ILE A 44 -2.49 -1.86 10.32
CA ILE A 44 -1.90 -1.07 9.22
C ILE A 44 -2.45 -1.52 7.84
N PRO A 45 -2.58 -2.82 7.54
CA PRO A 45 -3.16 -3.27 6.26
C PRO A 45 -4.58 -2.76 6.04
N ASN A 46 -5.47 -2.83 7.06
CA ASN A 46 -6.84 -2.34 6.94
C ASN A 46 -6.88 -0.84 6.67
N LEU A 47 -6.06 -0.09 7.38
CA LEU A 47 -5.93 1.36 7.17
C LEU A 47 -5.44 1.68 5.74
N ALA A 48 -4.43 0.96 5.25
CA ALA A 48 -3.90 1.16 3.90
C ALA A 48 -4.95 0.82 2.81
N VAL A 49 -5.70 -0.28 3.00
CA VAL A 49 -6.78 -0.67 2.08
C VAL A 49 -7.87 0.40 2.07
N LYS A 50 -8.30 0.86 3.26
CA LYS A 50 -9.31 1.91 3.38
C LYS A 50 -8.86 3.20 2.69
N TYR A 51 -7.63 3.64 2.93
CA TYR A 51 -7.07 4.83 2.30
C TYR A 51 -7.15 4.78 0.76
N ILE A 52 -6.92 3.61 0.16
CA ILE A 52 -7.04 3.40 -1.29
C ILE A 52 -8.51 3.34 -1.74
N LEU A 53 -9.38 2.67 -0.99
CA LEU A 53 -10.82 2.58 -1.30
C LEU A 53 -11.52 3.95 -1.30
N ASP A 54 -11.03 4.90 -0.50
CA ASP A 54 -11.60 6.25 -0.44
C ASP A 54 -11.13 7.17 -1.58
N GLN A 55 -10.19 6.73 -2.43
CA GLN A 55 -9.74 7.51 -3.57
C GLN A 55 -10.79 7.55 -4.68
N ARG A 56 -10.85 8.69 -5.40
CA ARG A 56 -11.75 8.80 -6.56
C ARG A 56 -11.39 7.79 -7.63
N GLY A 57 -12.39 7.09 -8.15
CA GLY A 57 -12.23 6.10 -9.22
C GLY A 57 -11.86 4.70 -8.75
N VAL A 58 -11.77 4.46 -7.44
CA VAL A 58 -11.54 3.12 -6.88
C VAL A 58 -12.87 2.49 -6.46
N ALA A 59 -13.26 1.41 -7.13
CA ALA A 59 -14.48 0.66 -6.81
C ALA A 59 -14.24 -0.50 -5.83
N GLY A 60 -12.99 -0.92 -5.66
CA GLY A 60 -12.63 -2.07 -4.83
C GLY A 60 -11.13 -2.25 -4.65
N SER A 61 -10.76 -3.05 -3.66
CA SER A 61 -9.38 -3.41 -3.34
C SER A 61 -9.32 -4.90 -3.00
N MET A 62 -8.25 -5.56 -3.41
CA MET A 62 -8.08 -7.01 -3.22
C MET A 62 -7.04 -7.28 -2.15
N ILE A 63 -7.42 -8.07 -1.14
CA ILE A 63 -6.54 -8.51 -0.06
C ILE A 63 -6.24 -10.00 -0.26
N GLY A 64 -4.97 -10.32 -0.54
CA GLY A 64 -4.51 -11.71 -0.62
C GLY A 64 -4.20 -12.27 0.77
N VAL A 65 -4.87 -13.35 1.17
CA VAL A 65 -4.60 -14.08 2.42
C VAL A 65 -4.12 -15.50 2.14
N ARG A 66 -3.26 -16.05 2.99
CA ARG A 66 -2.83 -17.46 2.92
C ARG A 66 -3.72 -18.31 3.84
N LEU A 67 -4.69 -19.00 3.23
CA LEU A 67 -5.61 -19.89 3.92
C LEU A 67 -4.85 -21.02 4.65
N GLY A 68 -5.25 -21.33 5.88
CA GLY A 68 -4.64 -22.39 6.70
C GLY A 68 -3.41 -21.99 7.53
N LEU A 69 -2.87 -20.78 7.35
CA LEU A 69 -1.75 -20.25 8.15
C LEU A 69 -2.12 -18.97 8.89
N SER A 70 -2.88 -18.08 8.25
CA SER A 70 -3.27 -16.78 8.81
C SER A 70 -4.64 -16.36 8.26
N GLU A 71 -5.68 -16.53 9.06
CA GLU A 71 -7.06 -16.16 8.69
C GLU A 71 -7.36 -14.72 9.17
N HIS A 72 -6.82 -13.73 8.47
CA HIS A 72 -7.13 -12.30 8.72
C HIS A 72 -8.42 -11.83 8.03
N ILE A 73 -9.28 -12.78 7.63
CA ILE A 73 -10.53 -12.48 6.91
C ILE A 73 -11.47 -11.64 7.78
N GLN A 74 -11.62 -12.00 9.06
CA GLN A 74 -12.47 -11.24 9.98
C GLN A 74 -11.90 -9.86 10.29
N ASP A 75 -10.57 -9.74 10.44
CA ASP A 75 -9.90 -8.45 10.64
C ASP A 75 -10.13 -7.51 9.44
N SER A 76 -10.14 -8.05 8.22
CA SER A 76 -10.34 -7.27 6.99
C SER A 76 -11.70 -6.56 6.92
N ASN A 77 -12.71 -7.03 7.68
CA ASN A 77 -14.02 -6.36 7.73
C ASN A 77 -13.97 -4.98 8.40
N ALA A 78 -12.96 -4.71 9.25
CA ALA A 78 -12.81 -3.41 9.90
C ALA A 78 -12.60 -2.27 8.89
N VAL A 79 -12.16 -2.58 7.67
CA VAL A 79 -12.05 -1.61 6.56
C VAL A 79 -13.36 -0.87 6.29
N PHE A 80 -14.50 -1.55 6.38
CA PHE A 80 -15.80 -0.97 6.03
C PHE A 80 -16.33 0.01 7.09
N SER A 81 -15.93 -0.15 8.35
CA SER A 81 -16.33 0.71 9.46
C SER A 81 -15.33 1.82 9.78
N LEU A 82 -14.14 1.78 9.15
CA LEU A 82 -13.12 2.81 9.33
C LEU A 82 -13.55 4.10 8.61
N ALA A 83 -13.22 5.26 9.20
CA ALA A 83 -13.35 6.55 8.54
C ALA A 83 -12.10 7.37 8.89
N LEU A 84 -11.33 7.74 7.87
CA LEU A 84 -10.14 8.58 8.05
C LEU A 84 -10.57 10.04 8.07
N ASP A 85 -10.06 10.80 9.03
CA ASP A 85 -10.27 12.25 9.06
C ASP A 85 -9.19 13.00 8.27
N GLU A 86 -9.36 14.32 8.14
CA GLU A 86 -8.46 15.17 7.37
C GLU A 86 -7.02 15.15 7.93
N ASP A 87 -6.86 15.05 9.25
CA ASP A 87 -5.54 14.98 9.89
C ASP A 87 -4.82 13.67 9.56
N ASP A 88 -5.58 12.56 9.52
CA ASP A 88 -5.05 11.25 9.14
C ASP A 88 -4.60 11.26 7.67
N ILE A 89 -5.44 11.78 6.78
CA ILE A 89 -5.15 11.88 5.34
C ILE A 89 -3.92 12.77 5.11
N SER A 90 -3.91 13.96 5.71
CA SER A 90 -2.79 14.91 5.63
C SER A 90 -1.49 14.28 6.12
N SER A 91 -1.52 13.57 7.25
CA SER A 91 -0.35 12.87 7.78
C SER A 91 0.24 11.83 6.80
N ILE A 92 -0.62 11.09 6.10
CA ILE A 92 -0.21 10.09 5.10
C ILE A 92 0.35 10.79 3.86
N GLU A 93 -0.32 11.84 3.38
CA GLU A 93 0.11 12.63 2.23
C GLU A 93 1.50 13.26 2.43
N GLU A 94 1.76 13.84 3.60
CA GLU A 94 3.04 14.49 3.90
C GLU A 94 4.23 13.54 3.81
N VAL A 95 4.03 12.25 4.12
CA VAL A 95 5.08 11.24 3.94
C VAL A 95 5.13 10.76 2.49
N THR A 96 3.97 10.49 1.88
CA THR A 96 3.93 9.91 0.53
C THR A 96 4.41 10.87 -0.56
N LYS A 97 4.23 12.18 -0.39
CA LYS A 97 4.79 13.24 -1.26
C LYS A 97 6.32 13.25 -1.33
N LYS A 98 7.01 12.68 -0.34
CA LYS A 98 8.49 12.57 -0.33
C LYS A 98 9.00 11.42 -1.20
N GLY A 99 8.13 10.47 -1.54
CA GLY A 99 8.46 9.36 -2.42
C GLY A 99 8.36 9.74 -3.89
N LYS A 100 8.98 8.92 -4.75
CA LYS A 100 8.93 9.06 -6.20
C LYS A 100 7.63 8.49 -6.74
N ASN A 101 7.19 9.01 -7.89
CA ASN A 101 6.07 8.44 -8.62
C ASN A 101 6.47 7.08 -9.21
N LEU A 102 5.99 5.99 -8.60
CA LEU A 102 6.32 4.64 -9.03
C LEU A 102 5.92 4.37 -10.48
N LEU A 103 4.78 4.87 -10.96
CA LEU A 103 4.38 4.69 -12.36
C LEU A 103 5.43 5.23 -13.33
N GLN A 104 6.08 6.35 -12.99
CA GLN A 104 7.17 6.90 -13.80
C GLN A 104 8.49 6.13 -13.66
N VAL A 105 8.75 5.55 -12.48
CA VAL A 105 10.02 4.86 -12.18
C VAL A 105 10.03 3.43 -12.70
N ILE A 106 8.94 2.68 -12.50
CA ILE A 106 8.84 1.25 -12.84
C ILE A 106 7.95 0.94 -14.04
N GLY A 107 7.08 1.87 -14.48
CA GLY A 107 6.16 1.67 -15.62
C GLY A 107 4.78 1.16 -15.22
N ASP A 108 3.87 1.05 -16.20
CA ASP A 108 2.52 0.50 -15.98
C ASP A 108 2.55 -1.04 -15.95
N CYS A 109 1.59 -1.61 -15.22
CA CYS A 109 1.36 -3.04 -15.21
C CYS A 109 0.94 -3.53 -16.60
N GLY A 110 1.66 -4.48 -17.16
CA GLY A 110 1.36 -5.06 -18.46
C GLY A 110 1.98 -4.34 -19.66
N ASP A 111 2.72 -3.24 -19.45
CA ASP A 111 3.55 -2.63 -20.50
C ASP A 111 4.58 -3.62 -21.06
N GLU A 112 4.97 -4.61 -20.26
CA GLU A 112 5.84 -5.72 -20.67
C GLU A 112 5.22 -6.60 -21.77
N TYR A 113 3.88 -6.65 -21.88
CA TYR A 113 3.17 -7.46 -22.88
C TYR A 113 2.69 -6.65 -24.09
N ARG A 114 2.76 -5.31 -24.03
CA ARG A 114 2.28 -4.40 -25.09
C ARG A 114 3.41 -3.92 -26.03
N ARG A 115 4.57 -4.55 -25.98
CA ARG A 115 5.73 -4.25 -26.85
C ARG A 115 5.79 -5.16 -28.06
#